data_AF-G6B0H4-F1
#
_entry.id   AF-G6B0H4-F1
#
_cell.length_a   1.000
_cell.length_b   1.000
_cell.length_c   1.000
_cell.angle_alpha   90.00
_cell.angle_beta   90.00
_cell.angle_gamma   90.00
#
_symmetry.space_group_name_H-M   'P 1'
#
loop_
_entity.id
_entity.type
_entity.pdbx_description
1 polymer ?
#
loop_
_entity_poly.entity_id
_entity_poly.type
_entity_poly.pdbx_seq_one_letter_code
_entity_poly.pdbx_strand_id
1 'polypeptide(L)' 'MTRLNPEQIKIMKDELTVELADWLMSTYGYTPSEALDVLYTSETFERLQDTATGFYFQSVGYVSSFLKNEVEHAVFS' A
#
# COMPACT_ATOMS: atom_id res chain seq x y z
N MET A 1 -5.32 8.86 -25.37
CA MET A 1 -5.09 8.30 -24.02
C MET A 1 -6.10 7.20 -23.81
N THR A 2 -5.69 5.94 -23.91
CA THR A 2 -6.58 4.80 -23.66
C THR A 2 -6.94 4.83 -22.18
N ARG A 3 -8.23 4.95 -21.84
CA ARG A 3 -8.70 4.82 -20.46
C ARG A 3 -8.21 3.47 -19.93
N LEU A 4 -7.56 3.47 -18.77
CA LEU A 4 -7.21 2.23 -18.07
C LEU A 4 -8.51 1.43 -17.86
N ASN A 5 -8.50 0.17 -18.25
CA ASN A 5 -9.64 -0.71 -17.99
C ASN A 5 -9.62 -1.14 -16.51
N PRO A 6 -10.76 -1.62 -15.96
CA PRO A 6 -10.82 -2.03 -14.56
C PRO A 6 -9.81 -3.14 -14.18
N GLU A 7 -9.47 -4.04 -15.13
CA GLU A 7 -8.49 -5.10 -14.89
C GLU A 7 -7.07 -4.56 -14.73
N GLN A 8 -6.68 -3.59 -15.55
CA GLN A 8 -5.38 -2.91 -15.46
C GLN A 8 -5.26 -2.18 -14.13
N ILE A 9 -6.33 -1.48 -13.70
CA ILE A 9 -6.36 -0.82 -12.40
C ILE A 9 -6.19 -1.84 -11.27
N LYS A 10 -6.83 -3.01 -11.38
CA LYS A 10 -6.67 -4.09 -10.41
C LYS A 10 -5.22 -4.60 -10.36
N ILE A 11 -4.61 -4.86 -11.53
CA ILE A 11 -3.21 -5.29 -11.60
C ILE A 11 -2.29 -4.28 -10.93
N MET A 12 -2.46 -2.99 -11.21
CA MET A 12 -1.64 -1.94 -10.60
C MET A 12 -1.79 -1.88 -9.07
N LYS A 13 -3.00 -2.09 -8.55
CA LYS A 13 -3.23 -2.18 -7.10
C LYS A 13 -2.58 -3.41 -6.49
N ASP A 14 -2.72 -4.56 -7.15
CA ASP A 14 -2.16 -5.83 -6.68
C ASP A 14 -0.62 -5.76 -6.67
N GLU A 15 0.00 -5.22 -7.72
CA GLU A 15 1.44 -4.97 -7.80
C GLU A 15 1.92 -4.04 -6.68
N LEU A 16 1.25 -2.90 -6.49
CA LEU A 16 1.61 -1.95 -5.43
C LEU A 16 1.38 -2.54 -4.03
N THR A 17 0.39 -3.42 -3.85
CA THR A 17 0.17 -4.14 -2.58
C THR A 17 1.36 -5.05 -2.25
N VAL A 18 1.85 -5.79 -3.25
CA VAL A 18 3.04 -6.65 -3.08
C VAL A 18 4.28 -5.80 -2.76
N GLU A 19 4.49 -4.69 -3.48
CA GLU A 19 5.64 -3.80 -3.23
C GLU A 19 5.59 -3.16 -1.84
N LEU A 20 4.40 -2.80 -1.33
CA LEU A 20 4.24 -2.26 0.03
C LEU A 20 4.49 -3.32 1.11
N ALA A 21 4.06 -4.57 0.89
CA ALA A 21 4.35 -5.67 1.80
C ALA A 21 5.86 -5.97 1.83
N ASP A 22 6.53 -6.03 0.68
CA ASP A 22 7.98 -6.19 0.58
C ASP A 22 8.73 -5.04 1.25
N TRP A 23 8.22 -3.82 1.13
CA TRP A 23 8.76 -2.64 1.80
C TRP A 23 8.64 -2.75 3.33
N LEU A 24 7.51 -3.20 3.85
CA LEU A 24 7.30 -3.44 5.28
C LEU A 24 8.26 -4.50 5.83
N MET A 25 8.42 -5.61 5.09
CA MET A 25 9.35 -6.67 5.44
C MET A 25 10.80 -6.18 5.45
N SER A 26 11.20 -5.42 4.42
CA SER A 26 12.57 -4.91 4.28
C SER A 26 12.91 -3.80 5.29
N THR A 27 11.93 -2.98 5.66
CA THR A 27 12.13 -1.81 6.53
C THR A 27 12.01 -2.15 8.01
N TYR A 28 11.04 -2.97 8.39
CA TYR A 28 10.73 -3.30 9.79
C TYR A 28 11.10 -4.74 10.18
N GLY A 29 11.50 -5.57 9.23
CA GLY A 29 11.84 -6.98 9.49
C GLY A 29 10.62 -7.87 9.74
N TYR A 30 9.43 -7.44 9.34
CA TYR A 30 8.20 -8.22 9.48
C TYR A 30 8.26 -9.50 8.65
N THR A 31 7.60 -10.54 9.15
CA THR A 31 7.26 -11.72 8.34
C THR A 31 6.24 -11.33 7.27
N PRO A 32 6.11 -12.12 6.18
CA PRO A 32 5.10 -11.85 5.15
C PRO A 32 3.68 -11.72 5.71
N SER A 33 3.32 -12.56 6.69
CA SER A 33 2.00 -12.51 7.33
C SER A 33 1.80 -11.21 8.11
N GLU A 34 2.77 -10.82 8.93
CA GLU A 34 2.71 -9.57 9.70
C GLU A 34 2.66 -8.33 8.79
N ALA A 35 3.44 -8.34 7.71
CA ALA A 35 3.42 -7.26 6.73
C ALA A 35 2.03 -7.12 6.07
N LEU A 36 1.40 -8.23 5.71
CA LEU A 36 0.04 -8.21 5.16
C LEU A 36 -1.01 -7.80 6.20
N ASP A 37 -0.87 -8.24 7.45
CA ASP A 37 -1.79 -7.85 8.53
C ASP A 37 -1.73 -6.34 8.78
N VAL A 38 -0.52 -5.77 8.85
CA VAL A 38 -0.32 -4.31 8.98
C VAL A 38 -0.85 -3.58 7.75
N LEU A 39 -0.55 -4.06 6.56
CA LEU A 39 -0.97 -3.41 5.32
C LEU A 39 -2.50 -3.42 5.20
N TYR A 40 -3.18 -4.55 5.40
CA TYR A 40 -4.63 -4.63 5.26
C TYR A 40 -5.43 -3.91 6.35
N THR A 41 -4.78 -3.57 7.48
CA THR A 41 -5.37 -2.75 8.53
C THR A 41 -5.03 -1.25 8.41
N SER A 42 -4.24 -0.88 7.39
CA SER A 42 -3.78 0.50 7.15
C SER A 42 -4.81 1.35 6.39
N GLU A 43 -4.91 2.62 6.73
CA GLU A 43 -5.69 3.61 5.96
C GLU A 43 -5.07 3.79 4.57
N THR A 44 -3.75 3.66 4.45
CA THR A 44 -3.03 3.67 3.17
C THR A 44 -3.56 2.60 2.21
N PHE A 45 -3.85 1.39 2.69
CA PHE A 45 -4.40 0.33 1.86
C PHE A 45 -5.85 0.59 1.47
N GLU A 46 -6.69 1.11 2.37
CA GLU A 46 -8.05 1.54 2.02
C GLU A 46 -8.03 2.58 0.89
N ARG A 47 -7.12 3.54 0.99
CA ARG A 47 -6.91 4.56 -0.05
C ARG A 47 -6.38 3.97 -1.35
N LEU A 48 -5.50 2.98 -1.30
CA LEU A 48 -5.05 2.23 -2.48
C LEU A 48 -6.22 1.50 -3.18
N GLN A 49 -7.15 0.94 -2.40
CA GLN A 49 -8.34 0.29 -2.95
C GLN A 49 -9.36 1.27 -3.50
N ASP A 50 -9.38 2.52 -3.05
CA ASP A 50 -10.21 3.57 -3.64
C ASP A 50 -9.56 4.14 -4.92
N THR A 51 -10.19 3.87 -6.06
CA THR A 51 -9.71 4.38 -7.37
C THR A 51 -9.83 5.89 -7.50
N ALA A 52 -10.65 6.56 -6.69
CA ALA A 52 -10.81 8.01 -6.70
C ALA A 52 -9.61 8.74 -6.09
N THR A 53 -8.87 8.10 -5.18
CA THR A 53 -7.66 8.69 -4.56
C THR A 53 -6.48 8.75 -5.52
N GLY A 54 -6.47 7.83 -6.49
CA GLY A 54 -5.38 7.69 -7.43
C GLY A 54 -4.08 7.13 -6.86
N PHE A 55 -4.12 6.43 -5.74
CA PHE A 55 -2.90 5.85 -5.16
C PHE A 55 -2.24 4.80 -6.07
N TYR A 56 -3.05 4.05 -6.81
CA TYR A 56 -2.58 2.95 -7.66
C TYR A 56 -1.66 3.36 -8.83
N PHE A 57 -1.56 4.65 -9.16
CA PHE A 57 -0.63 5.15 -10.19
C PHE A 57 0.54 5.97 -9.60
N GLN A 58 0.68 5.99 -8.28
CA GLN A 58 1.82 6.61 -7.59
C GLN A 58 2.94 5.60 -7.38
N SER A 59 4.15 6.09 -7.10
CA SER A 59 5.29 5.23 -6.76
C SER A 59 5.13 4.62 -5.36
N VAL A 60 5.68 3.41 -5.17
CA VAL A 60 5.71 2.77 -3.85
C VAL A 60 6.34 3.64 -2.78
N GLY A 61 7.39 4.40 -3.08
CA GLY A 61 8.03 5.30 -2.11
C GLY A 61 7.13 6.43 -1.62
N TYR A 62 6.22 6.92 -2.47
CA TYR A 62 5.24 7.91 -2.06
C TYR A 62 4.16 7.28 -1.19
N VAL A 63 3.59 6.15 -1.62
CA VAL A 63 2.51 5.47 -0.89
C VAL A 63 3.01 4.91 0.44
N SER A 64 4.22 4.34 0.47
CA SER A 64 4.84 3.83 1.68
C SER A 64 5.18 4.93 2.69
N SER A 65 5.30 6.19 2.27
CA SER A 65 5.49 7.29 3.22
C SER A 65 4.28 7.52 4.13
N PHE A 66 3.06 7.28 3.62
CA PHE A 66 1.84 7.31 4.42
C PHE A 66 1.76 6.09 5.34
N LEU A 67 2.03 4.91 4.80
CA LEU A 67 2.06 3.67 5.57
C LEU A 67 3.11 3.73 6.69
N LYS A 68 4.28 4.30 6.40
CA LYS A 68 5.34 4.58 7.37
C LYS A 68 4.82 5.45 8.52
N ASN A 69 4.16 6.55 8.16
CA ASN A 69 3.59 7.47 9.13
C ASN A 69 2.53 6.74 9.99
N GLU A 70 1.67 5.93 9.39
CA GLU A 70 0.69 5.13 10.12
C GLU A 70 1.38 4.15 11.08
N VAL A 71 2.37 3.37 10.63
CA VAL A 71 3.09 2.40 11.47
C VAL A 71 3.86 3.08 12.60
N GLU A 72 4.51 4.22 12.35
CA GLU A 72 5.30 4.93 13.35
C GLU A 72 4.42 5.69 14.37
N HIS A 73 3.24 6.15 13.96
CA HIS A 73 2.32 6.90 14.83
C HIS A 73 1.19 6.05 15.45
N ALA A 74 0.87 4.87 14.91
CA ALA A 74 -0.11 3.95 15.49
C ALA A 74 0.35 3.35 16.84
N VAL A 75 1.64 3.44 17.18
CA VAL A 75 2.20 2.86 18.42
C VAL A 75 1.94 3.72 19.68
N PHE A 76 1.26 4.88 19.57
CA PHE A 76 0.91 5.68 20.76
C PHE A 76 -0.49 6.31 20.70
N SER A 77 -1.48 5.57 21.16
CA SER A 77 -2.64 6.12 21.89
C SER A 77 -3.06 5.19 23.02
#